data_AF-A0A2I1REL7-F1
#
_entry.id   AF-A0A2I1REL7-F1
#
_cell.length_a   1.000
_cell.length_b   1.000
_cell.length_c   1.000
_cell.angle_alpha   90.00
_cell.angle_beta   90.00
_cell.angle_gamma   90.00
#
_symmetry.space_group_name_H-M   'P 1'
#
loop_
_entity.id
_entity.type
_entity.pdbx_description
1 polymer ?
#
loop_
_entity_poly.entity_id
_entity_poly.type
_entity_poly.pdbx_seq_one_letter_code
_entity_poly.pdbx_strand_id
1 'polypeptide(L)'
;FNLASPHGNDNRPIFAQLMLDEAFSKSDPQFAQQALSAFRKFGFQLIIVATVQNTSTIQPYVDNVVMVSKTEAGPDLRPVATATSTGIKAFSELRRSGSQLSV
;
A
#
# COMPACT_ATOMS: atom_id res chain seq x y z
N PHE A 1 18.66 -15.30 -7.83
CA PHE A 1 18.66 -14.00 -8.52
C PHE A 1 19.43 -13.01 -7.65
N ASN A 2 20.58 -12.53 -8.11
CA ASN A 2 21.29 -11.45 -7.43
C ASN A 2 20.56 -10.14 -7.78
N LEU A 3 19.99 -9.50 -6.77
CA LEU A 3 19.32 -8.20 -6.93
C LEU A 3 20.33 -7.04 -6.88
N ALA A 4 21.63 -7.30 -6.76
CA ALA A 4 22.67 -6.27 -6.88
C ALA A 4 22.99 -5.95 -8.35
N SER A 5 23.54 -4.76 -8.58
CA SER A 5 23.92 -4.33 -9.91
C SER A 5 24.93 -5.32 -10.53
N PRO A 6 24.70 -5.85 -11.74
CA PRO A 6 25.65 -6.73 -12.42
C PRO A 6 27.02 -6.08 -12.64
N HIS A 7 27.05 -4.74 -12.63
CA HIS A 7 28.23 -3.91 -12.84
C HIS A 7 28.63 -3.11 -11.58
N GLY A 8 27.95 -3.33 -10.45
CA GLY A 8 28.28 -2.70 -9.18
C GLY A 8 29.41 -3.44 -8.49
N ASN A 9 30.38 -2.69 -7.97
CA ASN A 9 31.43 -3.21 -7.10
C ASN A 9 30.99 -3.29 -5.62
N ASP A 10 29.74 -2.96 -5.32
CA ASP A 10 29.11 -3.19 -4.03
C ASP A 10 27.92 -4.16 -4.17
N ASN A 11 27.66 -4.97 -3.14
CA ASN A 11 26.51 -5.89 -3.09
C ASN A 11 25.20 -5.15 -2.79
N ARG A 12 25.08 -3.86 -3.15
CA ARG A 12 23.87 -3.09 -2.88
C ARG A 12 22.77 -3.50 -3.87
N PRO A 13 21.60 -3.92 -3.37
CA PRO A 13 20.50 -4.31 -4.25
C PRO A 13 20.00 -3.09 -5.06
N ILE A 14 19.91 -3.24 -6.38
CA ILE A 14 19.26 -2.29 -7.29
C ILE A 14 17.74 -2.23 -7.05
N PHE A 15 17.17 -3.30 -6.50
CA PHE A 15 15.77 -3.39 -6.11
C PHE A 15 15.66 -3.91 -4.68
N ALA A 16 15.19 -3.06 -3.79
CA ALA A 16 14.92 -3.37 -2.38
C ALA A 16 13.43 -3.19 -2.12
N GLN A 17 12.60 -4.04 -2.72
CA GLN A 17 11.17 -4.01 -2.49
C GLN A 17 10.82 -4.68 -1.16
N LEU A 18 9.99 -4.04 -0.36
CA LEU A 18 9.45 -4.60 0.88
C LEU A 18 7.93 -4.65 0.80
N MET A 19 7.38 -5.86 0.78
CA MET A 19 5.95 -6.13 0.78
C MET A 19 5.47 -6.39 2.22
N LEU A 20 4.46 -5.64 2.66
CA LEU A 20 3.87 -5.78 3.98
C LEU A 20 2.38 -6.07 3.83
N ASP A 21 1.94 -7.24 4.29
CA ASP A 21 0.53 -7.61 4.34
C ASP A 21 -0.06 -7.29 5.72
N GLU A 22 -1.32 -6.87 5.73
CA GLU A 22 -2.06 -6.38 6.91
C GLU A 22 -1.28 -5.37 7.77
N ALA A 23 -0.45 -4.55 7.12
CA ALA A 23 0.55 -3.76 7.82
C ALA A 23 -0.08 -2.75 8.77
N PHE A 24 0.50 -2.65 9.98
CA PHE A 24 0.13 -1.65 10.99
C PHE A 24 -1.34 -1.70 11.44
N SER A 25 -2.05 -2.79 11.15
CA SER A 25 -3.45 -3.00 11.57
C SER A 25 -3.61 -3.12 13.09
N LYS A 26 -2.57 -3.59 13.78
CA LYS A 26 -2.52 -3.80 15.24
C LYS A 26 -1.37 -3.05 15.93
N SER A 27 -0.60 -2.29 15.16
CA SER A 27 0.57 -1.58 15.68
C SER A 27 0.17 -0.22 16.24
N ASP A 28 0.85 0.20 17.31
CA ASP A 28 0.75 1.58 17.77
C ASP A 28 1.16 2.53 16.63
N PRO A 29 0.39 3.62 16.38
CA PRO A 29 0.71 4.58 15.33
C PRO A 29 2.15 5.13 15.39
N GLN A 30 2.70 5.32 16.59
CA GLN A 30 4.05 5.87 16.76
C GLN A 30 5.12 4.89 16.29
N PHE A 31 5.01 3.60 16.64
CA PHE A 31 5.94 2.57 16.17
C PHE A 31 5.83 2.33 14.67
N ALA A 32 4.61 2.38 14.12
CA ALA A 32 4.37 2.28 12.69
C ALA A 32 5.11 3.38 11.91
N GLN A 33 4.99 4.63 12.37
CA GLN A 33 5.67 5.76 11.75
C GLN A 33 7.20 5.65 11.83
N GLN A 34 7.74 5.19 12.96
CA GLN A 34 9.17 4.97 13.11
C GLN A 34 9.70 3.92 12.12
N ALA A 35 9.00 2.80 11.97
CA ALA A 35 9.35 1.74 11.03
C ALA A 35 9.30 2.24 9.58
N LEU A 36 8.22 2.90 9.17
CA LEU A 36 8.06 3.46 7.81
C LEU A 36 9.14 4.49 7.48
N SER A 37 9.48 5.36 8.44
CA SER A 37 10.55 6.34 8.30
C SER A 37 11.90 5.66 8.12
N ALA A 38 12.18 4.60 8.89
CA ALA A 38 13.42 3.82 8.76
C ALA A 38 13.51 3.13 7.40
N PHE A 39 12.45 2.43 6.95
CA PHE A 39 12.45 1.75 5.65
C PHE A 39 12.67 2.71 4.49
N ARG A 40 12.04 3.89 4.53
CA ARG A 40 12.26 4.93 3.52
C ARG A 40 13.69 5.47 3.54
N LYS A 41 14.27 5.68 4.72
CA LYS A 41 15.69 6.11 4.85
C LYS A 41 16.67 5.07 4.34
N PHE A 42 16.34 3.79 4.49
CA PHE A 42 17.13 2.69 3.93
C PHE A 42 16.95 2.50 2.42
N GLY A 43 16.04 3.25 1.78
CA GLY A 43 15.81 3.18 0.35
C GLY A 43 14.95 2.00 -0.09
N PHE A 44 14.20 1.38 0.83
CA PHE A 44 13.25 0.33 0.45
C PHE A 44 12.06 0.93 -0.30
N GLN A 45 11.65 0.27 -1.38
CA GLN A 45 10.38 0.52 -2.04
C GLN A 45 9.28 -0.24 -1.31
N LEU A 46 8.39 0.48 -0.63
CA LEU A 46 7.33 -0.12 0.18
C LEU A 46 6.09 -0.44 -0.67
N ILE A 47 5.60 -1.66 -0.56
CA ILE A 47 4.25 -2.06 -1.01
C ILE A 47 3.48 -2.55 0.21
N ILE A 48 2.38 -1.88 0.53
CA ILE A 48 1.61 -2.13 1.74
C ILE A 48 0.18 -2.51 1.36
N VAL A 49 -0.27 -3.65 1.88
CA VAL A 49 -1.67 -4.05 1.84
C VAL A 49 -2.29 -3.74 3.20
N ALA A 50 -3.31 -2.89 3.20
CA ALA A 50 -4.04 -2.51 4.39
C ALA A 50 -5.51 -2.23 4.05
N THR A 51 -6.39 -2.36 5.04
CA THR A 51 -7.80 -1.99 4.89
C THR A 51 -7.94 -0.46 4.82
N VAL A 52 -8.94 0.01 4.06
CA VAL A 52 -9.23 1.45 3.86
C VAL A 52 -9.38 2.21 5.19
N GLN A 53 -9.84 1.55 6.24
CA GLN A 53 -10.05 2.13 7.57
C GLN A 53 -8.72 2.44 8.30
N ASN A 54 -7.67 1.62 8.08
CA ASN A 54 -6.37 1.73 8.76
C ASN A 54 -5.35 2.63 8.04
N THR A 55 -5.77 3.29 6.95
CA THR A 55 -4.85 4.03 6.06
C THR A 55 -4.31 5.34 6.63
N SER A 56 -4.89 5.90 7.70
CA SER A 56 -4.50 7.22 8.24
C SER A 56 -3.06 7.26 8.76
N THR A 57 -2.59 6.18 9.38
CA THR A 57 -1.24 6.08 9.94
C THR A 57 -0.16 6.05 8.86
N ILE A 58 -0.47 5.43 7.72
CA ILE A 58 0.49 5.21 6.62
C ILE A 58 0.42 6.30 5.54
N GLN A 59 -0.67 7.05 5.47
CA GLN A 59 -0.94 8.11 4.47
C GLN A 59 0.24 9.07 4.22
N PRO A 60 1.00 9.55 5.23
CA PRO A 60 2.11 10.47 4.98
C PRO A 60 3.32 9.84 4.25
N TYR A 61 3.35 8.52 4.14
CA TYR A 61 4.44 7.74 3.54
C TYR A 61 4.02 7.08 2.22
N VAL A 62 2.79 7.30 1.76
CA VAL A 62 2.22 6.66 0.58
C VAL A 62 1.93 7.71 -0.49
N ASP A 63 2.55 7.56 -1.66
CA ASP A 63 2.29 8.45 -2.80
C ASP A 63 1.11 7.97 -3.66
N ASN A 64 1.04 6.67 -3.89
CA ASN A 64 0.04 6.02 -4.76
C ASN A 64 -0.75 4.98 -3.99
N VAL A 65 -2.04 4.90 -4.28
CA VAL A 65 -2.96 3.91 -3.72
C VAL A 65 -3.53 3.09 -4.87
N VAL A 66 -3.57 1.77 -4.68
CA VAL A 66 -4.32 0.86 -5.54
C VAL A 66 -5.50 0.36 -4.74
N MET A 67 -6.70 0.75 -5.15
CA MET A 67 -7.93 0.27 -4.54
C MET A 67 -8.38 -0.98 -5.28
N VAL A 68 -8.57 -2.06 -4.53
CA VAL A 68 -9.11 -3.31 -5.05
C VAL A 68 -10.53 -3.44 -4.53
N SER A 69 -11.49 -3.59 -5.45
CA SER A 69 -12.90 -3.77 -5.15
C SER A 69 -13.37 -5.11 -5.68
N LYS A 70 -14.08 -5.86 -4.83
CA LYS A 70 -14.71 -7.12 -5.20
C LYS A 70 -16.19 -6.86 -5.43
N THR A 71 -16.66 -7.07 -6.64
CA THR A 71 -18.08 -6.98 -6.99
C THR A 71 -18.66 -8.39 -6.99
N GLU A 72 -19.64 -8.62 -6.11
CA GLU A 72 -20.44 -9.83 -6.12
C GLU A 72 -21.36 -9.78 -7.34
N ALA A 73 -21.35 -10.85 -8.13
CA ALA A 73 -22.09 -10.92 -9.37
C ALA A 73 -23.19 -11.97 -9.22
N GLY A 74 -24.30 -11.62 -8.60
CA GLY A 74 -25.45 -12.53 -8.40
C GLY A 74 -25.13 -13.88 -7.73
N PRO A 75 -26.12 -14.76 -7.58
CA PRO A 75 -25.93 -16.05 -6.90
C PRO A 75 -25.04 -17.05 -7.65
N ASP A 76 -24.92 -16.92 -8.99
CA ASP A 76 -24.28 -17.92 -9.87
C ASP A 76 -23.13 -17.38 -10.74
N LEU A 77 -22.73 -16.10 -10.60
CA LEU A 77 -21.57 -15.57 -11.33
C LEU A 77 -20.33 -15.54 -10.44
N ARG A 78 -19.17 -15.64 -11.08
CA ARG A 78 -17.90 -15.54 -10.38
C ARG A 78 -17.69 -14.11 -9.90
N PRO A 79 -17.25 -13.90 -8.66
CA PRO A 79 -16.91 -12.56 -8.19
C PRO A 79 -15.85 -11.94 -9.07
N VAL A 80 -16.02 -10.66 -9.40
CA VAL A 80 -15.06 -9.92 -10.22
C VAL A 80 -14.29 -8.96 -9.32
N ALA A 81 -12.96 -9.08 -9.34
CA ALA A 81 -12.09 -8.11 -8.70
C ALA A 81 -11.71 -7.03 -9.72
N THR A 82 -11.88 -5.77 -9.35
CA THR A 82 -11.43 -4.60 -10.12
C THR A 82 -10.36 -3.87 -9.31
N ALA A 83 -9.36 -3.31 -9.99
CA ALA A 83 -8.29 -2.56 -9.38
C ALA A 83 -8.16 -1.18 -10.04
N THR A 84 -8.16 -0.13 -9.24
CA THR A 84 -8.03 1.26 -9.69
C THR A 84 -6.89 1.92 -8.95
N SER A 85 -5.97 2.54 -9.67
CA SER A 85 -4.84 3.28 -9.08
C SER A 85 -5.10 4.79 -9.09
N THR A 86 -4.75 5.46 -7.99
CA THR A 86 -4.83 6.91 -7.88
C THR A 86 -3.78 7.45 -6.89
N GLY A 87 -3.49 8.74 -6.94
CA GLY A 87 -2.62 9.39 -5.96
C GLY A 87 -3.30 9.51 -4.59
N ILE A 88 -2.50 9.55 -3.53
CA ILE A 88 -3.02 9.60 -2.14
C ILE A 88 -3.95 10.79 -1.87
N LYS A 89 -3.72 11.92 -2.53
CA LYS A 89 -4.55 13.13 -2.41
C LYS A 89 -5.97 12.89 -2.95
N ALA A 90 -6.07 12.40 -4.19
CA ALA A 90 -7.34 12.06 -4.82
C ALA A 90 -8.07 10.93 -4.07
N PHE A 91 -7.33 9.94 -3.56
CA PHE A 91 -7.90 8.92 -2.67
C PHE A 91 -8.51 9.51 -1.39
N SER A 92 -7.83 10.48 -0.78
CA SER A 92 -8.28 11.12 0.46
C SER A 92 -9.53 12.00 0.25
N GLU A 93 -9.72 12.50 -0.97
CA GLU A 93 -10.93 13.20 -1.39
C GLU A 93 -12.08 12.22 -1.65
N LEU A 94 -11.82 11.14 -2.39
CA LEU A 94 -12.77 10.05 -2.63
C LEU A 94 -13.29 9.43 -1.32
N ARG A 95 -12.41 9.24 -0.33
CA ARG A 95 -12.81 8.76 1.01
C ARG A 95 -13.70 9.76 1.74
N ARG A 96 -13.45 11.07 1.58
CA ARG A 96 -14.26 12.12 2.21
C ARG A 96 -15.63 12.28 1.53
N SER A 97 -15.71 12.10 0.22
CA SER A 97 -16.99 12.06 -0.51
C SER A 97 -17.73 10.72 -0.33
N GLY A 98 -17.01 9.65 0.00
CA GLY A 98 -17.48 8.27 0.11
C GLY A 98 -18.27 7.91 1.37
N SER A 99 -18.72 8.87 2.18
CA SER A 99 -19.86 8.66 3.10
C SER A 99 -21.13 8.22 2.36
N GLN A 100 -21.13 8.26 1.03
CA GLN A 100 -22.05 7.60 0.10
C GLN A 100 -21.28 6.72 -0.90
N LEU A 101 -20.59 5.69 -0.43
CA LEU A 101 -20.42 4.47 -1.23
C LEU A 101 -21.17 3.37 -0.50
N SER A 102 -22.50 3.47 -0.60
CA SER A 102 -23.41 2.40 -0.24
C SER A 102 -23.09 1.17 -1.09
N VAL A 103 -22.96 0.05 -0.38
CA VAL A 103 -22.85 -1.33 -0.86
C VAL A 103 -23.94 -1.63 -1.90
#